data_AF-Q5RCX8-F1
#
_entry.id   AF-Q5RCX8-F1
#
_cell.length_a   1.000
_cell.length_b   1.000
_cell.length_c   1.000
_cell.angle_alpha   90.00
_cell.angle_beta   90.00
_cell.angle_gamma   90.00
#
_symmetry.space_group_name_H-M   'P 1'
#
loop_
_entity.id
_entity.type
_entity.pdbx_description
1 polymer ?
#
loop_
_entity_poly.entity_id
_entity_poly.type
_entity_poly.pdbx_seq_one_letter_code
_entity_poly.pdbx_strand_id
1 'polypeptide(L)'
;MAAASSSDSDACGAESNEANSKWLDAHYDPMANIHTFSACLALADLHGDGEYKLVVGDLGPGGQQPRLKVLKGPLVMTESPLPALPAAAATFLMEQHEPRTPALALASGPCVYVYKNLRPYFKFSLPQLPPNPLEQDLWNQAKEDRIDPLTLKEMLESIRETAEEPLSIQSLRFL
;
A
#
# COMPACT_ATOMS: atom_id res chain seq x y z
N MET A 1 -9.34 -32.54 -60.81
CA MET A 1 -10.02 -31.30 -60.36
C MET A 1 -9.48 -30.94 -59.00
N ALA A 2 -9.13 -29.67 -58.83
CA ALA A 2 -8.54 -29.09 -57.64
C ALA A 2 -9.56 -28.89 -56.51
N ALA A 3 -9.09 -28.90 -55.26
CA ALA A 3 -9.21 -27.74 -54.36
C ALA A 3 -8.29 -27.95 -53.15
N ALA A 4 -7.40 -26.98 -52.91
CA ALA A 4 -6.65 -26.83 -51.68
C ALA A 4 -7.53 -26.20 -50.60
N SER A 5 -7.24 -26.48 -49.33
CA SER A 5 -7.48 -25.54 -48.24
C SER A 5 -6.36 -25.69 -47.22
N SER A 6 -5.57 -24.62 -47.11
CA SER A 6 -4.55 -24.34 -46.11
C SER A 6 -5.17 -23.49 -45.01
N SER A 7 -4.86 -23.75 -43.74
CA SER A 7 -4.79 -22.71 -42.70
C SER A 7 -4.26 -23.28 -41.38
N ASP A 8 -3.00 -22.90 -41.12
CA ASP A 8 -2.41 -22.43 -39.87
C ASP A 8 -2.39 -23.33 -38.63
N SER A 9 -1.25 -24.02 -38.53
CA SER A 9 -0.65 -24.50 -37.30
C SER A 9 0.01 -23.34 -36.53
N ASP A 10 -0.70 -22.77 -35.56
CA ASP A 10 -0.14 -21.88 -34.53
C ASP A 10 -0.31 -22.53 -33.14
N ALA A 11 0.32 -23.69 -32.97
CA ALA A 11 0.42 -24.39 -31.69
C ALA A 11 1.85 -24.93 -31.51
N CYS A 12 2.85 -24.05 -31.56
CA CYS A 12 4.23 -24.42 -31.27
C CYS A 12 5.01 -23.23 -30.71
N GLY A 13 4.96 -23.04 -29.40
CA GLY A 13 5.77 -21.99 -28.76
C GLY A 13 5.84 -21.94 -27.25
N ALA A 14 5.01 -22.69 -26.51
CA ALA A 14 4.95 -22.58 -25.04
C ALA A 14 5.63 -23.72 -24.26
N GLU A 15 5.81 -24.90 -24.85
CA GLU A 15 6.15 -26.13 -24.08
C GLU A 15 7.62 -26.23 -23.65
N SER A 16 8.53 -25.41 -24.18
CA SER A 16 9.98 -25.57 -23.94
C SER A 16 10.50 -24.92 -22.65
N ASN A 17 9.75 -24.00 -22.03
CA ASN A 17 10.22 -23.25 -20.85
C ASN A 17 9.76 -23.85 -19.51
N GLU A 18 8.65 -24.58 -19.48
CA GLU A 18 8.14 -25.21 -18.25
C GLU A 18 8.98 -26.43 -17.82
N ALA A 19 9.53 -27.18 -18.78
CA ALA A 19 10.31 -28.39 -18.53
C ALA A 19 11.64 -28.15 -17.76
N ASN A 20 12.07 -26.89 -17.61
CA ASN A 20 13.26 -26.50 -16.85
C ASN A 20 12.93 -25.55 -15.68
N SER A 21 11.64 -25.38 -15.35
CA SER A 21 11.23 -24.60 -14.20
C SER A 21 11.59 -25.32 -12.90
N LYS A 22 12.18 -24.59 -11.96
CA LYS A 22 12.42 -25.07 -10.58
C LYS A 22 11.23 -24.81 -9.65
N TRP A 23 10.17 -24.19 -10.16
CA TRP A 23 9.00 -23.79 -9.39
C TRP A 23 7.92 -24.85 -9.46
N LEU A 24 7.20 -25.02 -8.36
CA LEU A 24 5.96 -25.78 -8.30
C LEU A 24 4.81 -24.79 -8.20
N ASP A 25 3.90 -24.81 -9.17
CA ASP A 25 2.73 -23.94 -9.17
C ASP A 25 1.72 -24.43 -8.14
N ALA A 26 1.75 -23.82 -6.96
CA ALA A 26 0.90 -24.21 -5.84
C ALA A 26 -0.55 -23.71 -6.00
N HIS A 27 -0.74 -22.49 -6.51
CA HIS A 27 -2.05 -21.87 -6.68
C HIS A 27 -2.00 -20.71 -7.66
N TYR A 28 -3.04 -20.58 -8.48
CA TYR A 28 -3.23 -19.47 -9.42
C TYR A 28 -4.69 -19.01 -9.38
N ASP A 29 -4.91 -17.75 -9.00
CA ASP A 29 -6.22 -17.11 -8.99
C ASP A 29 -6.16 -15.74 -9.69
N PRO A 30 -6.54 -15.65 -10.98
CA PRO A 30 -6.55 -14.40 -11.72
C PRO A 30 -7.71 -13.47 -11.28
N MET A 31 -8.67 -13.96 -10.50
CA MET A 31 -9.85 -13.21 -10.04
C MET A 31 -9.73 -12.70 -8.59
N ALA A 32 -8.60 -12.95 -7.93
CA ALA A 32 -8.36 -12.56 -6.52
C ALA A 32 -8.49 -11.04 -6.27
N ASN A 33 -8.34 -10.21 -7.30
CA ASN A 33 -8.55 -8.76 -7.25
C ASN A 33 -7.75 -8.05 -6.14
N ILE A 34 -6.48 -8.44 -5.97
CA ILE A 34 -5.57 -7.90 -4.95
C ILE A 34 -4.68 -6.83 -5.61
N HIS A 35 -4.74 -5.60 -5.13
CA HIS A 35 -3.94 -4.47 -5.62
C HIS A 35 -2.99 -4.01 -4.52
N THR A 36 -1.75 -4.50 -4.54
CA THR A 36 -0.80 -4.24 -3.46
C THR A 36 0.62 -4.12 -3.99
N PHE A 37 1.50 -3.54 -3.18
CA PHE A 37 2.95 -3.60 -3.37
C PHE A 37 3.56 -4.61 -2.41
N SER A 38 4.78 -5.06 -2.70
CA SER A 38 5.55 -5.96 -1.83
C SER A 38 5.72 -5.42 -0.41
N ALA A 39 5.88 -4.11 -0.26
CA ALA A 39 6.00 -3.45 1.05
C ALA A 39 4.71 -3.56 1.90
N CYS A 40 3.55 -3.78 1.27
CA CYS A 40 2.25 -3.92 1.95
C CYS A 40 1.88 -5.38 2.20
N LEU A 41 2.82 -6.31 2.01
CA LEU A 41 2.65 -7.74 2.29
C LEU A 41 3.43 -8.12 3.56
N ALA A 42 2.83 -8.97 4.38
CA ALA A 42 3.53 -9.61 5.48
C ALA A 42 3.04 -11.04 5.68
N LEU A 43 3.93 -11.97 6.01
CA LEU A 43 3.60 -13.36 6.29
C LEU A 43 4.00 -13.68 7.72
N ALA A 44 3.05 -14.14 8.54
CA ALA A 44 3.33 -14.52 9.93
C ALA A 44 2.30 -15.51 10.48
N ASP A 45 2.73 -16.30 11.47
CA ASP A 45 1.83 -17.07 12.32
C ASP A 45 1.20 -16.14 13.37
N LEU A 46 0.15 -15.42 12.97
CA LEU A 46 -0.50 -14.39 13.80
C LEU A 46 -1.26 -14.95 15.02
N HIS A 47 -1.36 -16.27 15.16
CA HIS A 47 -2.06 -16.93 16.27
C HIS A 47 -1.12 -17.81 17.12
N GLY A 48 0.11 -18.09 16.66
CA GLY A 48 1.03 -18.99 17.34
C GLY A 48 0.65 -20.46 17.22
N ASP A 49 -0.18 -20.82 16.23
CA ASP A 49 -0.71 -22.16 16.01
C ASP A 49 0.07 -22.96 14.95
N GLY A 50 1.16 -22.40 14.42
CA GLY A 50 1.94 -22.93 13.32
C GLY A 50 1.35 -22.60 11.94
N GLU A 51 0.18 -21.98 11.86
CA GLU A 51 -0.52 -21.70 10.61
C GLU A 51 -0.28 -20.25 10.17
N TYR A 52 0.69 -20.08 9.27
CA TYR A 52 1.03 -18.77 8.72
C TYR A 52 -0.10 -18.19 7.87
N LYS A 53 -0.31 -16.88 8.03
CA LYS A 53 -1.35 -16.12 7.36
C LYS A 53 -0.69 -15.00 6.55
N LEU A 54 -1.12 -14.84 5.31
CA LEU A 54 -0.64 -13.77 4.44
C LEU A 54 -1.51 -12.53 4.68
N VAL A 55 -0.87 -11.47 5.15
CA VAL A 55 -1.49 -10.16 5.34
C VAL A 55 -1.23 -9.31 4.11
N VAL A 56 -2.27 -8.63 3.66
CA VAL A 56 -2.22 -7.75 2.50
C VAL A 56 -2.88 -6.42 2.83
N GLY A 57 -2.09 -5.34 2.78
CA GLY A 57 -2.61 -3.99 2.67
C GLY A 57 -3.06 -3.74 1.23
N ASP A 58 -4.31 -4.03 0.93
CA ASP A 58 -4.89 -3.82 -0.40
C ASP A 58 -5.24 -2.34 -0.59
N LEU A 59 -4.75 -1.77 -1.68
CA LEU A 59 -5.03 -0.40 -2.13
C LEU A 59 -6.45 -0.30 -2.72
N GLY A 60 -6.98 -1.43 -3.21
CA GLY A 60 -8.19 -1.51 -4.00
C GLY A 60 -8.00 -1.00 -5.44
N PRO A 61 -9.00 -1.23 -6.32
CA PRO A 61 -8.94 -0.81 -7.71
C PRO A 61 -8.84 0.72 -7.81
N GLY A 62 -7.83 1.22 -8.53
CA GLY A 62 -7.58 2.66 -8.68
C GLY A 62 -7.21 3.37 -7.37
N GLY A 63 -6.75 2.64 -6.35
CA GLY A 63 -6.44 3.22 -5.04
C GLY A 63 -7.67 3.69 -4.27
N GLN A 64 -8.83 3.09 -4.55
CA GLN A 64 -10.10 3.39 -3.88
C GLN A 64 -10.51 2.21 -2.98
N GLN A 65 -11.14 2.53 -1.85
CA GLN A 65 -11.58 1.54 -0.86
C GLN A 65 -10.45 0.62 -0.37
N PRO A 66 -9.38 1.16 0.23
CA PRO A 66 -8.29 0.34 0.75
C PRO A 66 -8.78 -0.58 1.88
N ARG A 67 -8.22 -1.80 1.94
CA ARG A 67 -8.64 -2.84 2.88
C ARG A 67 -7.44 -3.62 3.39
N LEU A 68 -7.52 -4.06 4.63
CA LEU A 68 -6.63 -5.07 5.19
C LEU A 68 -7.26 -6.43 4.94
N LYS A 69 -6.65 -7.22 4.05
CA LYS A 69 -7.02 -8.61 3.77
C LYS A 69 -6.06 -9.55 4.50
N VAL A 70 -6.59 -10.64 5.04
CA VAL A 70 -5.80 -11.72 5.64
C VAL A 70 -6.20 -13.02 4.98
N LEU A 71 -5.23 -13.72 4.41
CA LEU A 71 -5.43 -14.96 3.70
C LEU A 71 -4.83 -16.12 4.49
N LYS A 72 -5.50 -17.28 4.42
CA LYS A 72 -5.00 -18.56 4.88
C LYS A 72 -5.05 -19.54 3.71
N GLY A 73 -3.87 -19.90 3.22
CA GLY A 73 -3.76 -20.55 1.91
C GLY A 73 -4.39 -19.66 0.83
N PRO A 74 -5.25 -20.21 -0.04
CA PRO A 74 -5.89 -19.44 -1.11
C PRO A 74 -7.13 -18.65 -0.66
N LEU A 75 -7.60 -18.85 0.58
CA LEU A 75 -8.86 -18.27 1.04
C LEU A 75 -8.64 -16.97 1.81
N VAL A 76 -9.46 -15.96 1.52
CA VAL A 76 -9.55 -14.74 2.34
C VAL A 76 -10.29 -15.08 3.64
N MET A 77 -9.59 -15.01 4.77
CA MET A 77 -10.18 -15.23 6.10
C MET A 77 -10.93 -14.00 6.60
N THR A 78 -10.30 -12.83 6.51
CA THR A 78 -10.85 -11.59 7.02
C THR A 78 -10.50 -10.44 6.10
N GLU A 79 -11.43 -9.51 5.98
CA GLU A 79 -11.22 -8.25 5.27
C GLU A 79 -11.79 -7.11 6.12
N SER A 80 -11.04 -6.03 6.28
CA SER A 80 -11.50 -4.85 7.02
C SER A 80 -11.12 -3.57 6.29
N PRO A 81 -11.99 -2.54 6.31
CA PRO A 81 -11.70 -1.28 5.64
C PRO A 81 -10.54 -0.55 6.32
N LEU A 82 -9.69 0.08 5.52
CA LEU A 82 -8.64 0.97 5.99
C LEU A 82 -9.06 2.43 5.84
N PRO A 83 -8.63 3.30 6.77
CA PRO A 83 -8.99 4.72 6.73
C PRO A 83 -8.27 5.50 5.63
N ALA A 84 -7.13 5.00 5.16
CA ALA A 84 -6.34 5.57 4.07
C ALA A 84 -5.54 4.46 3.36
N LEU A 85 -4.88 4.80 2.24
CA LEU A 85 -4.02 3.87 1.53
C LEU A 85 -2.92 3.32 2.45
N PRO A 86 -2.68 1.99 2.47
CA PRO A 86 -1.55 1.41 3.16
C PRO A 86 -0.24 1.78 2.46
N ALA A 87 0.79 2.06 3.26
CA ALA A 87 2.14 2.32 2.78
C ALA A 87 3.08 1.13 3.04
N ALA A 88 2.91 0.45 4.17
CA ALA A 88 3.71 -0.72 4.53
C ALA A 88 3.00 -1.61 5.54
N ALA A 89 3.30 -2.91 5.51
CA ALA A 89 2.90 -3.90 6.51
C ALA A 89 4.16 -4.57 7.06
N ALA A 90 4.23 -4.73 8.38
CA ALA A 90 5.33 -5.40 9.05
C ALA A 90 4.81 -6.25 10.21
N THR A 91 5.44 -7.39 10.45
CA THR A 91 5.15 -8.25 11.60
C THR A 91 6.30 -8.18 12.59
N PHE A 92 5.98 -8.14 13.88
CA PHE A 92 6.98 -7.98 14.93
C PHE A 92 6.50 -8.63 16.23
N LEU A 93 7.46 -9.03 17.06
CA LEU A 93 7.18 -9.58 18.38
C LEU A 93 7.10 -8.44 19.39
N MET A 94 5.94 -8.27 20.02
CA MET A 94 5.73 -7.23 21.03
C MET A 94 6.30 -7.58 22.39
N GLU A 95 6.35 -8.87 22.72
CA GLU A 95 6.72 -9.37 24.05
C GLU A 95 7.81 -10.43 23.93
N GLN A 96 8.67 -10.51 24.94
CA GLN A 96 9.80 -11.45 24.98
C GLN A 96 9.46 -12.77 25.71
N HIS A 97 8.29 -12.84 26.36
CA HIS A 97 7.82 -14.03 27.09
C HIS A 97 7.01 -14.97 26.19
N GLU A 98 7.01 -16.26 26.54
CA GLU A 98 6.34 -17.33 25.80
C GLU A 98 4.87 -17.49 26.28
N PRO A 99 3.89 -17.78 25.40
CA PRO A 99 3.98 -17.99 23.94
C PRO A 99 4.04 -16.68 23.13
N ARG A 100 4.91 -16.65 22.12
CA ARG A 100 5.17 -15.45 21.30
C ARG A 100 4.32 -15.40 20.04
N THR A 101 3.17 -14.72 20.11
CA THR A 101 2.39 -14.39 18.90
C THR A 101 2.83 -13.05 18.31
N PRO A 102 3.26 -12.98 17.04
CA PRO A 102 3.59 -11.73 16.37
C PRO A 102 2.36 -10.82 16.24
N ALA A 103 2.60 -9.52 16.43
CA ALA A 103 1.66 -8.48 16.07
C ALA A 103 1.91 -8.03 14.63
N LEU A 104 0.88 -7.48 14.01
CA LEU A 104 0.95 -6.81 12.72
C LEU A 104 0.96 -5.29 12.95
N ALA A 105 1.93 -4.58 12.40
CA ALA A 105 1.91 -3.14 12.22
C ALA A 105 1.58 -2.82 10.76
N LEU A 106 0.58 -1.98 10.53
CA LEU A 106 0.19 -1.48 9.22
C LEU A 106 0.26 0.05 9.22
N ALA A 107 1.10 0.61 8.35
CA ALA A 107 1.17 2.05 8.13
C ALA A 107 0.09 2.47 7.12
N SER A 108 -0.78 3.40 7.51
CA SER A 108 -1.85 3.94 6.65
C SER A 108 -2.13 5.40 7.03
N GLY A 109 -1.99 6.30 6.07
CA GLY A 109 -2.00 7.75 6.32
C GLY A 109 -0.91 8.17 7.32
N PRO A 110 -1.19 9.09 8.26
CA PRO A 110 -0.23 9.54 9.27
C PRO A 110 -0.18 8.61 10.50
N CYS A 111 -0.64 7.36 10.36
CA CYS A 111 -0.85 6.45 11.49
C CYS A 111 -0.22 5.08 11.24
N VAL A 112 0.21 4.44 12.33
CA VAL A 112 0.56 3.02 12.38
C VAL A 112 -0.49 2.31 13.23
N TYR A 113 -1.17 1.36 12.61
CA TYR A 113 -2.19 0.52 13.23
C TYR A 113 -1.56 -0.81 13.64
N VAL A 114 -1.63 -1.15 14.92
CA VAL A 114 -1.15 -2.41 15.46
C VAL A 114 -2.32 -3.33 15.69
N TYR A 115 -2.23 -4.55 15.18
CA TYR A 115 -3.21 -5.62 15.36
C TYR A 115 -2.57 -6.77 16.14
N LYS A 116 -3.25 -7.25 17.17
CA LYS A 116 -2.93 -8.49 17.88
C LYS A 116 -4.03 -9.51 17.62
N ASN A 117 -3.68 -10.74 17.26
CA ASN A 117 -4.65 -11.80 16.92
C ASN A 117 -5.72 -11.32 15.92
N LEU A 118 -5.28 -10.60 14.88
CA LEU A 118 -6.13 -9.98 13.85
C LEU A 118 -7.17 -8.97 14.36
N ARG A 119 -7.06 -8.49 15.59
CA ARG A 119 -7.93 -7.46 16.16
C ARG A 119 -7.16 -6.15 16.34
N PRO A 120 -7.77 -4.99 16.06
CA PRO A 120 -7.16 -3.69 16.37
C PRO A 120 -6.75 -3.65 17.84
N TYR A 121 -5.48 -3.34 18.10
CA TYR A 121 -4.91 -3.31 19.45
C TYR A 121 -4.46 -1.90 19.83
N PHE A 122 -3.73 -1.24 18.94
CA PHE A 122 -3.19 0.10 19.20
C PHE A 122 -3.13 0.91 17.92
N LYS A 123 -3.25 2.23 18.05
CA LYS A 123 -3.06 3.18 16.96
C LYS A 123 -2.04 4.22 17.42
N PHE A 124 -0.93 4.29 16.70
CA PHE A 124 0.02 5.39 16.82
C PHE A 124 -0.28 6.42 15.74
N SER A 125 -0.35 7.70 16.10
CA SER A 125 -0.45 8.81 15.16
C SER A 125 0.82 9.63 15.24
N LEU A 126 1.40 9.96 14.09
CA LEU A 126 2.59 10.80 14.03
C LEU A 126 2.28 12.19 14.64
N PRO A 127 3.20 12.76 15.44
CA PRO A 127 3.07 14.13 15.90
C PRO A 127 2.92 15.10 14.72
N GLN A 128 1.96 16.02 14.82
CA GLN A 128 1.78 17.05 13.81
C GLN A 128 2.86 18.12 13.98
N LEU A 129 3.48 18.52 12.87
CA LEU A 129 4.36 19.68 12.84
C LEU A 129 3.53 20.91 12.47
N PRO A 130 3.81 22.08 13.06
CA PRO A 130 3.20 23.32 12.61
C PRO A 130 3.61 23.59 11.15
N PRO A 131 2.72 24.20 10.34
CA PRO A 131 3.08 24.61 8.98
C PRO A 131 4.13 25.72 9.02
N ASN A 132 4.94 25.80 7.97
CA ASN A 132 5.91 26.88 7.82
C ASN A 132 5.15 28.24 7.84
N PRO A 133 5.55 29.20 8.69
CA PRO A 133 4.86 30.49 8.80
C PRO A 133 4.78 31.27 7.48
N LEU A 134 5.81 31.16 6.62
CA LEU A 134 5.83 31.83 5.31
C LEU A 134 4.79 31.22 4.37
N GLU A 135 4.74 29.89 4.31
CA GLU A 135 3.71 29.17 3.55
C GLU A 135 2.31 29.55 4.04
N GLN A 136 2.11 29.60 5.36
CA GLN A 136 0.83 29.94 5.95
C GLN A 136 0.39 31.36 5.57
N ASP A 137 1.30 32.33 5.56
CA ASP A 137 1.01 33.70 5.14
C ASP A 137 0.61 33.75 3.65
N LEU A 138 1.31 33.02 2.78
CA LEU A 138 0.95 32.94 1.36
C LEU A 138 -0.47 32.37 1.14
N TRP A 139 -0.83 31.32 1.85
CA TRP A 139 -2.19 30.77 1.78
C TRP A 139 -3.24 31.77 2.28
N ASN A 140 -2.93 32.55 3.31
CA ASN A 140 -3.82 33.61 3.79
C ASN A 140 -3.97 34.73 2.75
N GLN A 141 -2.87 35.16 2.13
CA GLN A 141 -2.89 36.15 1.04
C GLN A 141 -3.71 35.66 -0.16
N ALA A 142 -3.54 34.40 -0.57
CA ALA A 142 -4.30 33.81 -1.67
C ALA A 142 -5.79 33.70 -1.32
N LYS A 143 -6.12 33.35 -0.08
CA LYS A 143 -7.51 33.29 0.42
C LYS A 143 -8.19 34.66 0.43
N GLU A 144 -7.41 35.73 0.59
CA GLU A 144 -7.87 37.12 0.56
C GLU A 144 -7.80 37.74 -0.84
N ASP A 145 -7.60 36.93 -1.89
CA ASP A 145 -7.45 37.34 -3.29
C ASP A 145 -6.33 38.39 -3.51
N ARG A 146 -5.34 38.45 -2.61
CA ARG A 146 -4.20 39.37 -2.71
C ARG A 146 -3.13 38.89 -3.70
N ILE A 147 -3.05 37.58 -3.90
CA ILE A 147 -2.17 36.93 -4.87
C ILE A 147 -2.96 35.92 -5.70
N ASP A 148 -2.59 35.76 -6.96
CA ASP A 148 -3.19 34.78 -7.85
C ASP A 148 -2.52 33.40 -7.72
N PRO A 149 -3.15 32.31 -8.21
CA PRO A 149 -2.61 30.96 -8.06
C PRO A 149 -1.23 30.74 -8.69
N LEU A 150 -0.87 31.47 -9.76
CA LEU A 150 0.44 31.35 -10.39
C LEU A 150 1.52 31.95 -9.48
N THR A 151 1.27 33.16 -8.96
CA THR A 151 2.15 33.79 -7.97
C THR A 151 2.30 32.93 -6.71
N LEU A 152 1.20 32.36 -6.21
CA LEU A 152 1.25 31.43 -5.07
C LEU A 152 2.17 30.23 -5.37
N LYS A 153 2.06 29.64 -6.56
CA LYS A 153 2.90 28.51 -6.98
C LYS A 153 4.38 28.90 -6.98
N GLU A 154 4.73 29.99 -7.65
CA GLU A 154 6.13 30.46 -7.75
C GLU A 154 6.73 30.74 -6.36
N MET A 155 5.97 31.38 -5.47
CA MET A 155 6.43 31.68 -4.10
C MET A 155 6.58 30.42 -3.25
N LEU A 156 5.67 29.44 -3.38
CA LEU A 156 5.80 28.15 -2.71
C LEU A 156 7.01 27.35 -3.23
N GLU A 157 7.31 27.38 -4.53
CA GLU A 157 8.52 26.77 -5.08
C GLU A 157 9.79 27.41 -4.53
N SER A 158 9.81 28.74 -4.39
CA SER A 158 10.93 29.45 -3.75
C SER A 158 11.13 29.03 -2.28
N ILE A 159 10.05 28.86 -1.52
CA ILE A 159 10.14 28.35 -0.13
C ILE A 159 10.68 26.93 -0.12
N ARG A 160 10.22 26.05 -1.02
CA ARG A 160 10.69 24.66 -1.12
C ARG A 160 12.20 24.57 -1.34
N GLU A 161 12.78 25.51 -2.07
CA GLU A 161 14.22 25.53 -2.38
C GLU A 161 15.06 26.21 -1.29
N THR A 162 14.50 27.18 -0.58
CA THR A 162 15.26 28.06 0.33
C THR A 162 15.08 27.72 1.81
N ALA A 163 13.92 27.22 2.21
CA ALA A 163 13.60 26.98 3.61
C ALA A 163 14.22 25.68 4.14
N GLU A 164 14.70 25.73 5.39
CA GLU A 164 15.15 24.53 6.11
C GLU A 164 13.97 23.61 6.47
N GLU A 165 12.80 24.20 6.73
CA GLU A 165 11.59 23.47 7.08
C GLU A 165 10.79 23.07 5.82
N PRO A 166 10.34 21.81 5.71
CA PRO A 166 9.59 21.34 4.56
C PRO A 166 8.20 21.98 4.49
N LEU A 167 7.72 22.17 3.27
CA LEU A 167 6.33 22.57 3.01
C LEU A 167 5.33 21.52 3.52
N SER A 168 4.13 21.98 3.88
CA SER A 168 3.04 21.07 4.23
C SER A 168 2.61 20.21 3.03
N ILE A 169 1.97 19.08 3.32
CA ILE A 169 1.39 18.18 2.31
C ILE A 169 0.37 18.94 1.42
N GLN A 170 -0.31 19.94 1.98
CA GLN A 170 -1.26 20.75 1.22
C GLN A 170 -0.54 21.53 0.11
N SER A 171 0.55 22.24 0.44
CA SER A 171 1.32 22.98 -0.55
C SER A 171 2.00 22.06 -1.56
N LEU A 172 2.55 20.94 -1.10
CA LEU A 172 3.16 19.97 -2.01
C LEU A 172 2.17 19.33 -3.00
N ARG A 173 0.88 19.25 -2.66
CA ARG A 173 -0.17 18.79 -3.58
C ARG A 173 -0.64 19.87 -4.54
N PHE A 174 -0.45 21.14 -4.18
CA PHE A 174 -0.81 22.27 -5.03
C PHE A 174 0.23 22.52 -6.13
N LEU A 175 1.52 22.34 -5.79
CA LEU A 175 2.65 22.45 -6.72
C LEU A 175 2.62 21.37 -7.82
#